data_AF-A0A1X7TN80-F1
#
_entry.id   AF-A0A1X7TN80-F1
#
_cell.length_a   1.000
_cell.length_b   1.000
_cell.length_c   1.000
_cell.angle_alpha   90.00
_cell.angle_beta   90.00
_cell.angle_gamma   90.00
#
_symmetry.space_group_name_H-M   'P 1'
#
loop_
_entity.id
_entity.type
_entity.pdbx_description
1 polymer ?
#
loop_
_entity_poly.entity_id
_entity_poly.type
_entity_poly.pdbx_seq_one_letter_code
_entity_poly.pdbx_strand_id
1 'polypeptide(L)'
;MCYLPLHLAIILYINQFKGSNPLPETETEIYIQFIAHSIIRYIRREKAVDYINIRNFKDVERELKEEGQDELDLFHAICMIAFETKLVSHLIFGDSYLIDHFPDHFSSRSYRNKLSKNGLGILSNYTKKIQTNFEEPQYSFQHLTVQEFLGAYYLSRVSSENCLEYIELHGRSNDLRQLWRFFFGLTKHSPSSPVYFDKILAANSSQGSETLFLAHCLFEAQKSEYSTQNCRAFLASRNGKVDVSNIILNSSDCAAIGYSVSQCPLDLRELVMNYCQVGSGGIRAMNYQMDEVKAIFTNAIDMQVRSQFNPIGNEGGSPLTDVLEKMPHLTELRLYGNELGNQKLLELQPVISSMTNLRILVLTKNNLDPKSGETMGKIICNLRSLIQFHASYNPIGTEGLEHLLPGLLNCKQLQRLELCDCRLSSKSGQLFSKIISQLSNLEQLELYRNQLGDDGIEDMIESLKVAPNLKQLNFTQNGITDRGGCCLAELAEVAPSLQEMRLFYNEVSDVTRKAFYEAAQRRTQQELHEIRYAI
;
A
#
# COMPACT_ATOMS: atom_id res chain seq x y z
N MET A 1 -0.75 -15.27 3.09
CA MET A 1 0.22 -15.70 4.13
C MET A 1 1.40 -16.53 3.59
N CYS A 2 1.21 -17.49 2.67
CA CYS A 2 2.28 -18.40 2.20
C CYS A 2 3.43 -17.80 1.36
N TYR A 3 3.44 -16.50 1.08
CA TYR A 3 4.58 -15.85 0.41
C TYR A 3 5.83 -15.80 1.31
N LEU A 4 5.64 -15.86 2.64
CA LEU A 4 6.72 -16.03 3.60
C LEU A 4 7.08 -17.52 3.73
N PRO A 5 8.34 -17.92 3.48
CA PRO A 5 8.76 -19.32 3.57
C PRO A 5 8.45 -19.97 4.92
N LEU A 6 8.56 -19.20 6.02
CA LEU A 6 8.21 -19.67 7.36
C LEU A 6 6.72 -20.03 7.47
N HIS A 7 5.83 -19.16 7.00
CA HIS A 7 4.38 -19.43 7.02
C HIS A 7 4.04 -20.64 6.15
N LEU A 8 4.68 -20.78 4.98
CA LEU A 8 4.52 -21.97 4.15
C LEU A 8 4.96 -23.24 4.89
N ALA A 9 6.12 -23.23 5.55
CA ALA A 9 6.62 -24.37 6.32
C ALA A 9 5.67 -24.73 7.47
N ILE A 10 5.17 -23.73 8.20
CA ILE A 10 4.21 -23.94 9.29
C ILE A 10 2.89 -24.51 8.75
N ILE A 11 2.35 -23.96 7.66
CA ILE A 11 1.11 -24.46 7.04
C ILE A 11 1.29 -25.90 6.54
N LEU A 12 2.43 -26.22 5.91
CA LEU A 12 2.73 -27.59 5.47
C LEU A 12 2.83 -28.55 6.66
N TYR A 13 3.40 -28.13 7.78
CA TYR A 13 3.43 -28.90 9.02
C TYR A 13 2.03 -29.14 9.57
N ILE A 14 1.22 -28.09 9.71
CA ILE A 14 -0.17 -28.18 10.20
C ILE A 14 -1.01 -29.08 9.28
N ASN A 15 -0.82 -28.99 7.96
CA ASN A 15 -1.59 -29.75 6.98
C ASN A 15 -1.40 -31.27 7.08
N GLN A 16 -0.35 -31.74 7.77
CA GLN A 16 -0.14 -33.17 8.07
C GLN A 16 -1.18 -33.73 9.05
N PHE A 17 -1.89 -32.87 9.78
CA PHE A 17 -2.80 -33.24 10.86
C PHE A 17 -4.29 -32.99 10.53
N LYS A 18 -4.61 -32.71 9.25
CA LYS A 18 -5.95 -32.22 8.86
C LYS A 18 -7.07 -33.26 8.93
N GLY A 19 -8.03 -33.01 9.83
CA GLY A 19 -9.47 -33.35 9.68
C GLY A 19 -10.27 -32.20 9.02
N SER A 20 -11.60 -32.19 9.14
CA SER A 20 -12.55 -31.25 8.50
C SER A 20 -12.54 -29.78 9.00
N ASN A 21 -11.46 -29.30 9.61
CA ASN A 21 -11.39 -27.93 10.13
C ASN A 21 -11.13 -26.89 9.01
N PRO A 22 -11.68 -25.66 9.14
CA PRO A 22 -11.40 -24.57 8.23
C PRO A 22 -9.92 -24.18 8.28
N LEU A 23 -9.42 -23.67 7.16
CA LEU A 23 -8.06 -23.12 7.07
C LEU A 23 -7.95 -21.85 7.94
N PRO A 24 -6.84 -21.64 8.65
CA PRO A 24 -6.61 -20.42 9.41
C PRO A 24 -6.53 -19.20 8.48
N GLU A 25 -7.14 -18.08 8.91
CA GLU A 25 -7.25 -16.86 8.11
C GLU A 25 -6.31 -15.75 8.57
N THR A 26 -5.85 -15.80 9.83
CA THR A 26 -4.90 -14.85 10.41
C THR A 26 -3.56 -15.49 10.77
N GLU A 27 -2.55 -14.66 10.97
CA GLU A 27 -1.25 -15.15 11.42
C GLU A 27 -1.37 -15.78 12.82
N THR A 28 -2.13 -15.15 13.72
CA THR A 28 -2.39 -15.69 15.07
C THR A 28 -2.98 -17.09 15.02
N GLU A 29 -3.95 -17.35 14.14
CA GLU A 29 -4.59 -18.67 14.00
C GLU A 29 -3.61 -19.74 13.51
N ILE A 30 -2.71 -19.39 12.59
CA ILE A 30 -1.63 -20.30 12.16
C ILE A 30 -0.74 -20.67 13.34
N TYR A 31 -0.33 -19.70 14.17
CA TYR A 31 0.56 -19.97 15.31
C TYR A 31 -0.13 -20.73 16.45
N ILE A 32 -1.41 -20.46 16.71
CA ILE A 32 -2.24 -21.28 17.62
C ILE A 32 -2.16 -22.74 17.19
N GLN A 33 -2.42 -23.04 15.92
CA GLN A 33 -2.40 -24.41 15.43
C GLN A 33 -0.98 -25.00 15.48
N PHE A 34 0.04 -24.26 15.04
CA PHE A 34 1.42 -24.74 15.02
C PHE A 34 1.94 -25.15 16.40
N ILE A 35 1.79 -24.26 17.38
CA ILE A 35 2.31 -24.47 18.74
C ILE A 35 1.53 -25.58 19.44
N ALA A 36 0.21 -25.59 19.27
CA ALA A 36 -0.63 -26.64 19.84
C ALA A 36 -0.24 -28.04 19.34
N HIS A 37 -0.05 -28.21 18.03
CA HIS A 37 0.39 -29.50 17.48
C HIS A 37 1.81 -29.87 17.93
N SER A 38 2.71 -28.89 18.07
CA SER A 38 4.08 -29.11 18.55
C SER A 38 4.10 -29.64 19.99
N ILE A 39 3.31 -29.04 20.88
CA ILE A 39 3.21 -29.44 22.30
C ILE A 39 2.60 -30.84 22.42
N ILE A 40 1.47 -31.08 21.76
CA ILE A 40 0.77 -32.36 21.85
C ILE A 40 1.63 -33.50 21.31
N ARG A 41 2.30 -33.29 20.17
CA ARG A 41 3.21 -34.29 19.60
C ARG A 41 4.34 -34.64 20.57
N TYR A 42 4.89 -33.63 21.25
CA TYR A 42 5.95 -33.82 22.23
C TYR A 42 5.49 -34.68 23.42
N ILE A 43 4.34 -34.34 23.99
CA ILE A 43 3.77 -35.01 25.16
C ILE A 43 3.43 -36.48 24.84
N ARG A 44 2.69 -36.72 23.74
CA ARG A 44 2.19 -38.06 23.38
C ARG A 44 3.22 -38.97 22.69
N ARG A 45 4.49 -38.53 22.59
CA ARG A 45 5.64 -39.29 22.06
C ARG A 45 5.36 -40.00 20.72
N GLU A 46 4.70 -39.31 19.79
CA GLU A 46 4.39 -39.79 18.44
C GLU A 46 3.51 -41.06 18.33
N LYS A 47 2.97 -41.61 19.44
CA LYS A 47 2.32 -42.94 19.43
C LYS A 47 0.81 -42.96 19.17
N ALA A 48 0.14 -41.81 19.16
CA ALA A 48 -1.25 -41.69 18.73
C ALA A 48 -1.55 -40.23 18.37
N VAL A 49 -1.27 -39.83 17.14
CA VAL A 49 -1.78 -38.57 16.60
C VAL A 49 -3.11 -38.85 15.91
N ASP A 50 -4.03 -39.48 16.64
CA ASP A 50 -5.42 -39.48 16.22
C ASP A 50 -5.94 -38.06 16.39
N TYR A 51 -6.26 -37.44 15.26
CA TYR A 51 -7.03 -36.20 15.04
C TYR A 51 -7.52 -35.49 16.32
N ILE A 52 -6.67 -34.65 16.92
CA ILE A 52 -7.14 -33.74 17.97
C ILE A 52 -7.68 -32.50 17.28
N ASN A 53 -8.98 -32.27 17.43
CA ASN A 53 -9.62 -31.04 16.97
C ASN A 53 -9.28 -29.91 17.94
N ILE A 54 -8.06 -29.37 17.83
CA ILE A 54 -7.63 -28.18 18.57
C ILE A 54 -8.30 -26.98 17.90
N ARG A 55 -9.30 -26.40 18.58
CA ARG A 55 -10.04 -25.24 18.06
C ARG A 55 -9.46 -23.94 18.57
N ASN A 56 -8.89 -23.96 19.76
CA ASN A 56 -8.27 -22.80 20.38
C ASN A 56 -7.19 -23.23 21.37
N PHE A 57 -6.45 -22.25 21.87
CA PHE A 57 -5.31 -22.50 22.75
C PHE A 57 -5.70 -22.98 24.17
N LYS A 58 -6.97 -22.82 24.59
CA LYS A 58 -7.46 -23.40 25.86
C LYS A 58 -7.55 -24.93 25.79
N ASP A 59 -7.72 -25.50 24.59
CA ASP A 59 -7.65 -26.95 24.42
C ASP A 59 -6.25 -27.48 24.76
N VAL A 60 -5.19 -26.70 24.45
CA VAL A 60 -3.81 -27.05 24.82
C VAL A 60 -3.61 -27.04 26.32
N GLU A 61 -4.13 -26.03 27.03
CA GLU A 61 -4.07 -25.99 28.50
C GLU A 61 -4.78 -27.19 29.13
N ARG A 62 -5.93 -27.61 28.57
CA ARG A 62 -6.68 -28.78 29.05
C ARG A 62 -5.84 -30.06 28.89
N GLU A 63 -5.26 -30.28 27.72
CA GLU A 63 -4.42 -31.46 27.44
C GLU A 63 -3.16 -31.48 28.33
N LEU A 64 -2.50 -30.33 28.51
CA LEU A 64 -1.36 -30.21 29.43
C LEU A 64 -1.77 -30.55 30.87
N LYS A 65 -2.94 -30.08 31.30
CA LYS A 65 -3.45 -30.34 32.64
C LYS A 65 -3.81 -31.82 32.86
N GLU A 66 -4.32 -32.50 31.83
CA GLU A 66 -4.61 -33.94 31.87
C GLU A 66 -3.33 -34.78 32.01
N GLU A 67 -2.23 -34.34 31.41
CA GLU A 67 -0.92 -34.98 31.54
C GLU A 67 -0.23 -34.67 32.87
N GLY A 68 -0.49 -33.49 33.42
CA GLY A 68 -0.14 -33.13 34.80
C GLY A 68 -0.03 -31.63 35.01
N GLN A 69 -0.38 -31.17 36.21
CA GLN A 69 -0.32 -29.75 36.57
C GLN A 69 1.09 -29.16 36.35
N ASP A 70 2.15 -29.93 36.61
CA ASP A 70 3.53 -29.52 36.34
C ASP A 70 3.81 -29.21 34.86
N GLU A 71 3.14 -29.85 33.89
CA GLU A 71 3.33 -29.53 32.47
C GLU A 71 2.64 -28.22 32.10
N LEU A 72 1.46 -27.97 32.65
CA LEU A 72 0.76 -26.69 32.49
C LEU A 72 1.54 -25.53 33.14
N ASP A 73 2.08 -25.75 34.33
CA ASP A 73 2.88 -24.75 35.05
C ASP A 73 4.19 -24.45 34.31
N LEU A 74 4.86 -25.48 33.78
CA LEU A 74 6.02 -25.29 32.91
C LEU A 74 5.66 -24.49 31.66
N PHE A 75 4.52 -24.79 31.04
CA PHE A 75 4.06 -24.08 29.85
C PHE A 75 3.86 -22.58 30.13
N HIS A 76 3.17 -22.24 31.23
CA HIS A 76 3.01 -20.84 31.64
C HIS A 76 4.35 -20.16 31.94
N ALA A 77 5.27 -20.86 32.59
CA ALA A 77 6.62 -20.33 32.86
C ALA A 77 7.39 -20.05 31.56
N ILE A 78 7.28 -20.94 30.55
CA ILE A 78 7.88 -20.73 29.22
C ILE A 78 7.27 -19.48 28.54
N CYS A 79 5.96 -19.27 28.65
CA CYS A 79 5.31 -18.08 28.08
C CYS A 79 5.77 -16.79 28.74
N MET A 80 5.91 -16.80 30.08
CA MET A 80 6.45 -15.67 30.83
C MET A 80 7.90 -15.38 30.43
N ILE A 81 8.76 -16.40 30.36
CA ILE A 81 10.14 -16.25 29.87
C ILE A 81 10.14 -15.64 28.47
N ALA A 82 9.26 -16.10 27.58
CA ALA A 82 9.17 -15.59 26.21
C ALA A 82 8.91 -14.09 26.17
N PHE A 83 8.00 -13.59 27.02
CA PHE A 83 7.71 -12.18 27.14
C PHE A 83 8.89 -11.38 27.71
N GLU A 84 9.40 -11.77 28.88
CA GLU A 84 10.47 -11.05 29.59
C GLU A 84 11.77 -11.01 28.80
N THR A 85 12.18 -12.15 28.21
CA THR A 85 13.37 -12.20 27.35
C THR A 85 13.18 -11.38 26.08
N LYS A 86 11.95 -11.26 25.56
CA LYS A 86 11.67 -10.41 24.41
C LYS A 86 11.74 -8.91 24.77
N LEU A 87 11.33 -8.50 25.97
CA LEU A 87 11.47 -7.12 26.45
C LEU A 87 12.93 -6.66 26.50
N VAL A 88 13.84 -7.56 26.88
CA VAL A 88 15.30 -7.28 26.95
C VAL A 88 16.08 -7.73 25.70
N SER A 89 15.39 -8.11 24.62
CA SER A 89 16.00 -8.57 23.36
C SER A 89 16.97 -9.76 23.52
N HIS A 90 16.73 -10.64 24.48
CA HIS A 90 17.46 -11.88 24.68
C HIS A 90 16.87 -13.01 23.81
N LEU A 91 17.70 -13.58 22.93
CA LEU A 91 17.34 -14.71 22.05
C LEU A 91 17.79 -16.07 22.58
N ILE A 92 18.82 -16.07 23.42
CA ILE A 92 19.43 -17.26 24.01
C ILE A 92 19.53 -17.02 25.52
N PHE A 93 19.16 -18.01 26.32
CA PHE A 93 19.22 -17.96 27.77
C PHE A 93 19.65 -19.31 28.34
N GLY A 94 20.38 -19.29 29.46
CA GLY A 94 20.87 -20.48 30.15
C GLY A 94 20.22 -20.70 31.51
N ASP A 95 20.64 -21.78 32.18
CA ASP A 95 20.15 -22.14 33.52
C ASP A 95 20.37 -21.02 34.54
N SER A 96 21.54 -20.37 34.52
CA SER A 96 21.88 -19.24 35.40
C SER A 96 20.87 -18.10 35.30
N TYR A 97 20.60 -17.62 34.08
CA TYR A 97 19.63 -16.56 33.82
C TYR A 97 18.24 -16.93 34.34
N LEU A 98 17.80 -18.18 34.12
CA LEU A 98 16.50 -18.66 34.58
C LEU A 98 16.39 -18.70 36.11
N ILE A 99 17.45 -19.10 36.80
CA ILE A 99 17.48 -19.14 38.27
C ILE A 99 17.47 -17.72 38.84
N ASP A 100 18.24 -16.81 38.25
CA ASP A 100 18.39 -15.43 38.74
C ASP A 100 17.12 -14.60 38.53
N HIS A 101 16.44 -14.77 37.38
CA HIS A 101 15.29 -13.94 37.01
C HIS A 101 13.95 -14.60 37.30
N PHE A 102 13.89 -15.93 37.41
CA PHE A 102 12.67 -16.70 37.66
C PHE A 102 12.86 -17.79 38.72
N PRO A 103 13.36 -17.44 39.93
CA PRO A 103 13.75 -18.41 40.95
C PRO A 103 12.59 -19.30 41.40
N ASP A 104 11.37 -18.76 41.49
CA ASP A 104 10.17 -19.47 41.95
C ASP A 104 9.82 -20.66 41.04
N HIS A 105 10.18 -20.58 39.75
CA HIS A 105 9.91 -21.65 38.79
C HIS A 105 11.14 -22.52 38.55
N PHE A 106 12.35 -21.98 38.46
CA PHE A 106 13.51 -22.73 37.94
C PHE A 106 14.57 -23.11 38.98
N SER A 107 14.35 -22.79 40.26
CA SER A 107 15.16 -23.35 41.36
C SER A 107 15.10 -24.88 41.40
N SER A 108 13.93 -25.46 41.05
CA SER A 108 13.76 -26.91 40.95
C SER A 108 14.49 -27.50 39.75
N ARG A 109 15.31 -28.52 40.00
CA ARG A 109 16.00 -29.28 38.94
C ARG A 109 15.04 -29.99 37.98
N SER A 110 13.79 -30.23 38.39
CA SER A 110 12.77 -30.89 37.56
C SER A 110 12.44 -30.08 36.31
N TYR A 111 12.16 -28.78 36.46
CA TYR A 111 11.81 -27.91 35.33
C TYR A 111 12.99 -27.68 34.40
N ARG A 112 14.20 -27.47 34.93
CA ARG A 112 15.42 -27.35 34.13
C ARG A 112 15.72 -28.63 33.33
N ASN A 113 15.46 -29.81 33.92
CA ASN A 113 15.55 -31.07 33.19
C ASN A 113 14.52 -31.17 32.05
N LYS A 114 13.29 -30.69 32.23
CA LYS A 114 12.27 -30.66 31.17
C LYS A 114 12.64 -29.67 30.05
N LEU A 115 13.17 -28.49 30.38
CA LEU A 115 13.73 -27.55 29.40
C LEU A 115 14.88 -28.17 28.58
N SER A 116 15.78 -28.91 29.24
CA SER A 116 16.92 -29.62 28.60
C SER A 116 16.50 -30.67 27.55
N LYS A 117 15.22 -31.09 27.60
CA LYS A 117 14.55 -32.00 26.67
C LYS A 117 13.67 -31.25 25.67
N ASN A 118 14.03 -30.03 25.28
CA ASN A 118 13.33 -29.19 24.29
C ASN A 118 12.05 -28.49 24.80
N GLY A 119 11.80 -28.46 26.12
CA GLY A 119 10.75 -27.62 26.74
C GLY A 119 9.40 -27.68 26.02
N LEU A 120 8.71 -28.81 26.13
CA LEU A 120 7.45 -29.09 25.41
C LEU A 120 7.57 -29.11 23.88
N GLY A 121 8.79 -29.28 23.37
CA GLY A 121 9.09 -29.27 21.94
C GLY A 121 9.16 -27.86 21.34
N ILE A 122 8.97 -26.79 22.13
CA ILE A 122 8.91 -25.41 21.66
C ILE A 122 10.26 -24.67 21.79
N LEU A 123 11.16 -25.24 22.58
CA LEU A 123 12.53 -24.75 22.77
C LEU A 123 13.53 -25.66 22.04
N SER A 124 14.61 -25.06 21.54
CA SER A 124 15.80 -25.77 21.08
C SER A 124 16.91 -25.68 22.12
N ASN A 125 17.50 -26.83 22.45
CA ASN A 125 18.75 -26.86 23.19
C ASN A 125 19.92 -26.57 22.23
N TYR A 126 20.48 -25.36 22.32
CA TYR A 126 21.52 -24.85 21.44
C TYR A 126 22.87 -25.55 21.67
N THR A 127 23.17 -25.89 22.94
CA THR A 127 24.41 -26.58 23.33
C THR A 127 24.52 -27.97 22.69
N LYS A 128 23.41 -28.71 22.59
CA LYS A 128 23.38 -30.03 21.92
C LYS A 128 23.52 -29.96 20.40
N LYS A 129 23.12 -28.85 19.77
CA LYS A 129 23.12 -28.71 18.30
C LYS A 129 24.48 -28.30 17.73
N ILE A 130 25.27 -27.49 18.45
CA ILE A 130 26.49 -26.86 17.89
C ILE A 130 27.80 -27.45 18.46
N GLN A 131 27.74 -28.43 19.37
CA GLN A 131 28.94 -29.03 20.00
C GLN A 131 29.93 -27.97 20.55
N THR A 132 29.41 -26.88 21.11
CA THR A 132 30.18 -25.76 21.64
C THR A 132 30.42 -25.90 23.15
N ASN A 133 31.55 -25.37 23.63
CA ASN A 133 31.98 -25.37 25.04
C ASN A 133 31.20 -24.35 25.89
N PHE A 134 29.86 -24.38 25.88
CA PHE A 134 29.10 -23.60 26.87
C PHE A 134 29.21 -24.28 28.24
N GLU A 135 29.46 -23.48 29.28
CA GLU A 135 29.58 -23.96 30.67
C GLU A 135 28.26 -24.53 31.21
N GLU A 136 27.13 -24.12 30.61
CA GLU A 136 25.79 -24.58 30.96
C GLU A 136 24.90 -24.78 29.72
N PRO A 137 23.78 -25.52 29.85
CA PRO A 137 22.79 -25.63 28.78
C PRO A 137 22.25 -24.26 28.35
N GLN A 138 22.20 -24.03 27.05
CA GLN A 138 21.67 -22.82 26.42
C GLN A 138 20.41 -23.16 25.63
N TYR A 139 19.39 -22.33 25.80
CA TYR A 139 18.06 -22.50 25.24
C TYR A 139 17.74 -21.34 24.30
N SER A 140 17.02 -21.64 23.23
CA SER A 140 16.38 -20.64 22.38
C SER A 140 15.02 -21.13 21.92
N PHE A 141 14.11 -20.20 21.62
CA PHE A 141 12.87 -20.57 20.95
C PHE A 141 13.17 -21.08 19.53
N GLN A 142 12.32 -21.96 19.00
CA GLN A 142 12.48 -22.49 17.64
C GLN A 142 12.61 -21.39 16.57
N HIS A 143 11.94 -20.26 16.79
CA HIS A 143 12.01 -19.06 15.96
C HIS A 143 11.61 -17.83 16.78
N LEU A 144 12.08 -16.63 16.41
CA LEU A 144 11.74 -15.38 17.12
C LEU A 144 10.23 -15.14 17.19
N THR A 145 9.49 -15.42 16.11
CA THR A 145 8.03 -15.27 16.08
C THR A 145 7.31 -16.24 17.02
N VAL A 146 7.91 -17.37 17.38
CA VAL A 146 7.38 -18.28 18.41
C VAL A 146 7.55 -17.67 19.80
N GLN A 147 8.71 -17.05 20.06
CA GLN A 147 8.92 -16.27 21.29
C GLN A 147 7.90 -15.12 21.40
N GLU A 148 7.69 -14.38 20.32
CA GLU A 148 6.74 -13.25 20.29
C GLU A 148 5.30 -13.71 20.49
N PHE A 149 4.89 -14.83 19.88
CA PHE A 149 3.56 -15.40 20.07
C PHE A 149 3.35 -15.85 21.52
N LEU A 150 4.31 -16.59 22.11
CA LEU A 150 4.19 -17.06 23.49
C LEU A 150 4.20 -15.90 24.49
N GLY A 151 4.97 -14.84 24.21
CA GLY A 151 4.94 -13.61 25.00
C GLY A 151 3.60 -12.88 24.90
N ALA A 152 3.00 -12.82 23.70
CA ALA A 152 1.65 -12.30 23.50
C ALA A 152 0.60 -13.14 24.26
N TYR A 153 0.77 -14.46 24.26
CA TYR A 153 -0.08 -15.36 25.03
C TYR A 153 0.00 -15.09 26.52
N TYR A 154 1.21 -14.97 27.08
CA TYR A 154 1.40 -14.58 28.47
C TYR A 154 0.64 -13.29 28.80
N LEU A 155 0.87 -12.22 28.02
CA LEU A 155 0.17 -10.95 28.21
C LEU A 155 -1.36 -11.09 28.18
N SER A 156 -1.90 -11.91 27.29
CA SER A 156 -3.36 -12.13 27.19
C SER A 156 -3.99 -12.75 28.45
N ARG A 157 -3.17 -13.28 29.37
CA ARG A 157 -3.60 -13.92 30.63
C ARG A 157 -3.37 -13.06 31.86
N VAL A 158 -2.56 -12.00 31.77
CA VAL A 158 -2.33 -11.07 32.90
C VAL A 158 -3.58 -10.19 33.12
N SER A 159 -3.69 -9.56 34.29
CA SER A 159 -4.76 -8.60 34.57
C SER A 159 -4.79 -7.47 33.54
N SER A 160 -5.97 -6.92 33.29
CA SER A 160 -6.12 -5.78 32.37
C SER A 160 -5.32 -4.56 32.79
N GLU A 161 -5.15 -4.34 34.10
CA GLU A 161 -4.34 -3.24 34.65
C GLU A 161 -2.87 -3.37 34.24
N ASN A 162 -2.26 -4.54 34.43
CA ASN A 162 -0.87 -4.78 34.04
C ASN A 162 -0.71 -4.73 32.52
N CYS A 163 -1.68 -5.24 31.76
CA CYS A 163 -1.64 -5.14 30.29
C CYS A 163 -1.58 -3.68 29.84
N LEU A 164 -2.38 -2.81 30.45
CA LEU A 164 -2.41 -1.39 30.13
C LEU A 164 -1.08 -0.71 30.50
N GLU A 165 -0.46 -1.09 31.62
CA GLU A 165 0.87 -0.60 32.00
C GLU A 165 1.94 -1.00 30.98
N TYR A 166 1.96 -2.26 30.54
CA TYR A 166 2.91 -2.70 29.49
C TYR A 166 2.66 -2.01 28.14
N ILE A 167 1.41 -1.75 27.78
CA ILE A 167 1.07 -0.98 26.57
C ILE A 167 1.57 0.47 26.72
N GLU A 168 1.43 1.07 27.90
CA GLU A 168 1.88 2.43 28.16
C GLU A 168 3.41 2.56 28.07
N LEU A 169 4.14 1.56 28.58
CA LEU A 169 5.60 1.53 28.55
C LEU A 169 6.16 1.13 27.18
N HIS A 170 5.51 0.21 26.46
CA HIS A 170 6.10 -0.45 25.30
C HIS A 170 5.22 -0.48 24.03
N GLY A 171 4.06 0.16 24.01
CA GLY A 171 3.11 0.14 22.89
C GLY A 171 3.65 0.79 21.60
N ARG A 172 4.69 1.63 21.68
CA ARG A 172 5.39 2.22 20.53
C ARG A 172 6.64 1.42 20.11
N SER A 173 6.99 0.36 20.83
CA SER A 173 8.20 -0.41 20.54
C SER A 173 8.08 -1.13 19.19
N ASN A 174 8.98 -0.81 18.26
CA ASN A 174 9.07 -1.49 16.98
C ASN A 174 9.43 -2.96 17.13
N ASP A 175 10.23 -3.31 18.14
CA ASP A 175 10.66 -4.68 18.41
C ASP A 175 9.52 -5.57 18.91
N LEU A 176 8.44 -4.97 19.44
CA LEU A 176 7.27 -5.69 19.95
C LEU A 176 6.10 -5.72 18.97
N ARG A 177 6.21 -5.14 17.77
CA ARG A 177 5.09 -5.07 16.80
C ARG A 177 4.49 -6.44 16.51
N GLN A 178 5.30 -7.46 16.29
CA GLN A 178 4.80 -8.81 16.02
C GLN A 178 4.07 -9.42 17.23
N LEU A 179 4.60 -9.19 18.43
CA LEU A 179 3.96 -9.60 19.67
C LEU A 179 2.61 -8.90 19.86
N TRP A 180 2.53 -7.59 19.60
CA TRP A 180 1.27 -6.84 19.67
C TRP A 180 0.24 -7.33 18.66
N ARG A 181 0.65 -7.68 17.43
CA ARG A 181 -0.23 -8.30 16.42
C ARG A 181 -0.87 -9.58 16.96
N PHE A 182 -0.06 -10.50 17.51
CA PHE A 182 -0.57 -11.71 18.14
C PHE A 182 -1.47 -11.44 19.34
N PHE A 183 -1.12 -10.46 20.17
CA PHE A 183 -1.90 -10.09 21.34
C PHE A 183 -3.33 -9.68 20.96
N PHE A 184 -3.50 -8.89 19.90
CA PHE A 184 -4.82 -8.51 19.41
C PHE A 184 -5.62 -9.69 18.85
N GLY A 185 -4.98 -10.63 18.15
CA GLY A 185 -5.64 -11.87 17.72
C GLY A 185 -6.09 -12.75 18.89
N LEU A 186 -5.30 -12.81 19.96
CA LEU A 186 -5.60 -13.59 21.17
C LEU A 186 -6.65 -12.92 22.08
N THR A 187 -6.73 -11.59 22.07
CA THR A 187 -7.66 -10.81 22.91
C THR A 187 -8.90 -10.32 22.16
N LYS A 188 -9.14 -10.80 20.93
CA LYS A 188 -10.24 -10.34 20.07
C LYS A 188 -11.65 -10.45 20.70
N HIS A 189 -11.86 -11.38 21.64
CA HIS A 189 -13.14 -11.54 22.35
C HIS A 189 -13.13 -10.95 23.78
N SER A 190 -12.07 -10.23 24.16
CA SER A 190 -11.96 -9.59 25.47
C SER A 190 -12.74 -8.27 25.48
N PRO A 191 -13.57 -7.99 26.51
CA PRO A 191 -14.23 -6.69 26.68
C PRO A 191 -13.25 -5.52 26.79
N SER A 192 -12.00 -5.78 27.20
CA SER A 192 -10.95 -4.76 27.31
C SER A 192 -10.24 -4.48 25.97
N SER A 193 -10.54 -5.24 24.91
CA SER A 193 -9.89 -5.12 23.60
C SER A 193 -9.97 -3.69 23.01
N PRO A 194 -11.11 -2.97 23.05
CA PRO A 194 -11.18 -1.60 22.57
C PRO A 194 -10.22 -0.67 23.32
N VAL A 195 -10.14 -0.80 24.65
CA VAL A 195 -9.28 0.04 25.48
C VAL A 195 -7.80 -0.23 25.19
N TYR A 196 -7.43 -1.50 24.99
CA TYR A 196 -6.08 -1.85 24.56
C TYR A 196 -5.74 -1.26 23.19
N PHE A 197 -6.69 -1.32 22.25
CA PHE A 197 -6.50 -0.76 20.92
C PHE A 197 -6.36 0.76 20.96
N ASP A 198 -7.21 1.47 21.70
CA ASP A 198 -7.14 2.93 21.83
C ASP A 198 -5.80 3.40 22.42
N LYS A 199 -5.26 2.67 23.40
CA LYS A 199 -3.94 2.98 23.98
C LYS A 199 -2.79 2.73 22.98
N ILE A 200 -2.80 1.61 22.26
CA ILE A 200 -1.80 1.34 21.21
C ILE A 200 -1.93 2.34 20.05
N LEU A 201 -3.15 2.71 19.69
CA LEU A 201 -3.45 3.71 18.68
C LEU A 201 -2.90 5.08 19.08
N ALA A 202 -3.12 5.51 20.33
CA ALA A 202 -2.59 6.76 20.85
C ALA A 202 -1.05 6.80 20.86
N ALA A 203 -0.40 5.66 21.11
CA ALA A 203 1.06 5.53 21.06
C ALA A 203 1.63 5.59 19.63
N ASN A 204 0.82 5.35 18.59
CA ASN A 204 1.22 5.20 17.19
C ASN A 204 0.42 6.14 16.25
N SER A 205 0.64 7.44 16.42
CA SER A 205 -0.11 8.51 15.74
C SER A 205 0.40 8.88 14.34
N SER A 206 1.54 8.35 13.88
CA SER A 206 2.10 8.70 12.58
C SER A 206 1.54 7.87 11.42
N GLN A 207 1.74 8.37 10.20
CA GLN A 207 1.38 7.72 8.94
C GLN A 207 2.46 6.70 8.51
N GLY A 208 2.19 5.90 7.49
CA GLY A 208 3.15 4.94 6.95
C GLY A 208 3.24 3.66 7.79
N SER A 209 4.42 3.37 8.35
CA SER A 209 4.70 2.06 8.95
C SER A 209 3.86 1.80 10.21
N GLU A 210 3.53 2.83 10.98
CA GLU A 210 2.63 2.74 12.14
C GLU A 210 1.18 2.47 11.69
N THR A 211 0.76 3.09 10.58
CA THR A 211 -0.57 2.87 9.99
C THR A 211 -0.73 1.43 9.51
N LEU A 212 0.28 0.88 8.83
CA LEU A 212 0.29 -0.51 8.42
C LEU A 212 0.29 -1.47 9.63
N PHE A 213 1.06 -1.17 10.68
CA PHE A 213 1.07 -1.97 11.91
C PHE A 213 -0.30 -2.01 12.59
N LEU A 214 -0.98 -0.88 12.70
CA LEU A 214 -2.32 -0.81 13.29
C LEU A 214 -3.37 -1.54 12.44
N ALA A 215 -3.28 -1.43 11.11
CA ALA A 215 -4.13 -2.20 10.20
C ALA A 215 -3.95 -3.71 10.41
N HIS A 216 -2.71 -4.18 10.61
CA HIS A 216 -2.43 -5.57 10.97
C HIS A 216 -3.02 -5.96 12.33
N CYS A 217 -2.93 -5.10 13.35
CA CYS A 217 -3.55 -5.37 14.65
C CYS A 217 -5.08 -5.55 14.53
N LEU A 218 -5.74 -4.69 13.75
CA LEU A 218 -7.17 -4.81 13.45
C LEU A 218 -7.49 -6.10 12.69
N PHE A 219 -6.65 -6.46 11.71
CA PHE A 219 -6.81 -7.67 10.91
C PHE A 219 -6.64 -8.94 11.76
N GLU A 220 -5.71 -8.97 12.71
CA GLU A 220 -5.58 -10.10 13.64
C GLU A 220 -6.79 -10.19 14.58
N ALA A 221 -7.35 -9.06 15.00
CA ALA A 221 -8.57 -8.98 15.82
C ALA A 221 -9.89 -9.18 15.05
N GLN A 222 -9.83 -9.56 13.77
CA GLN A 222 -11.02 -9.64 12.91
C GLN A 222 -12.09 -10.61 13.46
N LYS A 223 -13.34 -10.40 13.01
CA LYS A 223 -14.53 -11.17 13.43
C LYS A 223 -14.83 -11.05 14.93
N SER A 224 -14.41 -9.95 15.57
CA SER A 224 -14.82 -9.59 16.92
C SER A 224 -16.07 -8.71 16.91
N GLU A 225 -16.81 -8.69 18.03
CA GLU A 225 -17.92 -7.75 18.23
C GLU A 225 -17.44 -6.28 18.31
N TYR A 226 -16.15 -6.06 18.54
CA TYR A 226 -15.52 -4.74 18.67
C TYR A 226 -14.83 -4.26 17.39
N SER A 227 -14.77 -5.08 16.35
CA SER A 227 -13.98 -4.82 15.13
C SER A 227 -14.35 -3.49 14.48
N THR A 228 -15.66 -3.20 14.34
CA THR A 228 -16.14 -1.94 13.77
C THR A 228 -15.76 -0.74 14.62
N GLN A 229 -15.85 -0.84 15.95
CA GLN A 229 -15.46 0.24 16.86
C GLN A 229 -13.97 0.57 16.72
N ASN A 230 -13.11 -0.44 16.72
CA ASN A 230 -11.66 -0.27 16.62
C ASN A 230 -11.27 0.28 15.23
N CYS A 231 -11.88 -0.21 14.15
CA CYS A 231 -11.65 0.34 12.80
C CYS A 231 -12.09 1.80 12.69
N ARG A 232 -13.22 2.18 13.30
CA ARG A 232 -13.67 3.58 13.34
C ARG A 232 -12.69 4.46 14.11
N ALA A 233 -12.20 4.02 15.28
CA ALA A 233 -11.20 4.75 16.04
C ALA A 233 -9.90 4.94 15.22
N PHE A 234 -9.45 3.88 14.54
CA PHE A 234 -8.30 3.92 13.64
C PHE A 234 -8.45 4.96 12.53
N LEU A 235 -9.58 4.99 11.81
CA LEU A 235 -9.83 5.96 10.75
C LEU A 235 -10.00 7.39 11.30
N ALA A 236 -10.71 7.55 12.42
CA ALA A 236 -10.96 8.84 13.06
C ALA A 236 -9.64 9.51 13.51
N SER A 237 -8.73 8.74 14.11
CA SER A 237 -7.40 9.23 14.52
C SER A 237 -6.56 9.77 13.35
N ARG A 238 -6.93 9.42 12.11
CA ARG A 238 -6.24 9.81 10.88
C ARG A 238 -7.08 10.72 9.99
N ASN A 239 -8.17 11.29 10.50
CA ASN A 239 -9.09 12.13 9.74
C ASN A 239 -9.60 11.45 8.45
N GLY A 240 -9.75 10.12 8.48
CA GLY A 240 -10.18 9.32 7.33
C GLY A 240 -9.10 9.13 6.24
N LYS A 241 -7.83 9.45 6.49
CA LYS A 241 -6.73 9.23 5.53
C LYS A 241 -5.86 8.05 5.94
N VAL A 242 -5.83 7.00 5.12
CA VAL A 242 -4.91 5.85 5.28
C VAL A 242 -3.78 6.01 4.27
N ASP A 243 -2.59 6.40 4.75
CA ASP A 243 -1.41 6.59 3.91
C ASP A 243 -0.30 5.61 4.30
N VAL A 244 0.04 4.73 3.35
CA VAL A 244 1.10 3.72 3.49
C VAL A 244 2.17 3.88 2.40
N SER A 245 2.31 5.09 1.87
CA SER A 245 3.24 5.40 0.78
C SER A 245 4.68 5.01 1.11
N ASN A 246 5.43 4.58 0.09
CA ASN A 246 6.83 4.17 0.14
C ASN A 246 7.10 2.90 0.96
N ILE A 247 6.07 2.09 1.22
CA ILE A 247 6.20 0.78 1.88
C ILE A 247 5.93 -0.30 0.85
N ILE A 248 6.85 -1.25 0.69
CA ILE A 248 6.63 -2.44 -0.14
C ILE A 248 5.58 -3.32 0.54
N LEU A 249 4.40 -3.40 -0.07
CA LEU A 249 3.25 -4.15 0.45
C LEU A 249 3.20 -5.55 -0.16
N ASN A 250 3.05 -6.55 0.68
CA ASN A 250 2.72 -7.91 0.27
C ASN A 250 1.20 -8.16 0.35
N SER A 251 0.74 -9.34 -0.07
CA SER A 251 -0.69 -9.69 -0.03
C SER A 251 -1.31 -9.65 1.37
N SER A 252 -0.53 -9.94 2.43
CA SER A 252 -1.02 -9.88 3.81
C SER A 252 -1.25 -8.43 4.24
N ASP A 253 -0.33 -7.53 3.88
CA ASP A 253 -0.47 -6.09 4.14
C ASP A 253 -1.73 -5.54 3.47
N CYS A 254 -1.97 -5.93 2.22
CA CYS A 254 -3.12 -5.48 1.45
C CYS A 254 -4.44 -6.04 2.01
N ALA A 255 -4.44 -7.27 2.53
CA ALA A 255 -5.60 -7.82 3.25
C ALA A 255 -5.87 -7.02 4.53
N ALA A 256 -4.84 -6.71 5.32
CA ALA A 256 -4.99 -5.96 6.55
C ALA A 256 -5.53 -4.54 6.30
N ILE A 257 -5.00 -3.84 5.29
CA ILE A 257 -5.52 -2.54 4.85
C ILE A 257 -6.96 -2.69 4.38
N GLY A 258 -7.24 -3.66 3.50
CA GLY A 258 -8.58 -3.90 2.95
C GLY A 258 -9.62 -4.15 4.02
N TYR A 259 -9.29 -4.95 5.04
CA TYR A 259 -10.13 -5.18 6.20
C TYR A 259 -10.37 -3.89 7.01
N SER A 260 -9.29 -3.18 7.37
CA SER A 260 -9.40 -1.98 8.21
C SER A 260 -10.30 -0.89 7.61
N VAL A 261 -10.34 -0.77 6.28
CA VAL A 261 -11.18 0.21 5.58
C VAL A 261 -12.57 -0.34 5.24
N SER A 262 -12.73 -1.66 5.05
CA SER A 262 -14.03 -2.25 4.71
C SER A 262 -15.01 -2.18 5.89
N GLN A 263 -14.53 -2.23 7.13
CA GLN A 263 -15.41 -2.20 8.30
C GLN A 263 -16.13 -0.85 8.51
N CYS A 264 -15.59 0.25 7.99
CA CYS A 264 -16.10 1.61 8.22
C CYS A 264 -15.99 2.47 6.94
N PRO A 265 -16.67 2.10 5.84
CA PRO A 265 -16.43 2.68 4.52
C PRO A 265 -16.78 4.18 4.45
N LEU A 266 -17.78 4.61 5.22
CA LEU A 266 -18.21 6.03 5.27
C LEU A 266 -17.21 6.93 6.02
N ASP A 267 -16.35 6.34 6.85
CA ASP A 267 -15.37 7.06 7.64
C ASP A 267 -14.04 7.26 6.86
N LEU A 268 -13.84 6.51 5.77
CA LEU A 268 -12.66 6.64 4.91
C LEU A 268 -12.84 7.75 3.88
N ARG A 269 -11.90 8.69 3.87
CA ARG A 269 -11.84 9.79 2.90
C ARG A 269 -10.82 9.53 1.80
N GLU A 270 -9.64 9.03 2.16
CA GLU A 270 -8.49 8.92 1.25
C GLU A 270 -7.69 7.64 1.53
N LEU A 271 -7.37 6.87 0.49
CA LEU A 271 -6.49 5.71 0.56
C LEU A 271 -5.29 5.93 -0.37
N VAL A 272 -4.09 6.07 0.22
CA VAL A 272 -2.86 6.40 -0.49
C VAL A 272 -1.88 5.23 -0.39
N MET A 273 -1.53 4.66 -1.54
CA MET A 273 -0.63 3.50 -1.66
C MET A 273 0.48 3.76 -2.71
N ASN A 274 1.16 4.91 -2.56
CA ASN A 274 2.14 5.38 -3.52
C ASN A 274 3.45 4.62 -3.36
N TYR A 275 4.06 4.25 -4.48
CA TYR A 275 5.31 3.49 -4.50
C TYR A 275 5.27 2.17 -3.67
N CYS A 276 4.10 1.51 -3.58
CA CYS A 276 3.88 0.38 -2.67
C CYS A 276 4.09 -1.02 -3.24
N GLN A 277 4.25 -1.18 -4.56
CA GLN A 277 4.44 -2.49 -5.21
C GLN A 277 3.33 -3.54 -4.93
N VAL A 278 2.08 -3.11 -4.71
CA VAL A 278 0.92 -3.96 -4.34
C VAL A 278 0.79 -5.24 -5.20
N GLY A 279 0.97 -5.12 -6.52
CA GLY A 279 0.82 -6.23 -7.47
C GLY A 279 -0.60 -6.84 -7.51
N SER A 280 -0.85 -7.80 -8.40
CA SER A 280 -2.18 -8.44 -8.52
C SER A 280 -2.56 -9.26 -7.28
N GLY A 281 -1.58 -9.89 -6.63
CA GLY A 281 -1.79 -10.63 -5.38
C GLY A 281 -2.22 -9.75 -4.22
N GLY A 282 -1.73 -8.50 -4.14
CA GLY A 282 -2.17 -7.53 -3.15
C GLY A 282 -3.59 -7.03 -3.42
N ILE A 283 -3.88 -6.69 -4.68
CA ILE A 283 -5.22 -6.25 -5.09
C ILE A 283 -6.26 -7.34 -4.80
N ARG A 284 -6.00 -8.61 -5.16
CA ARG A 284 -6.89 -9.74 -4.85
C ARG A 284 -7.13 -9.88 -3.35
N ALA A 285 -6.08 -9.79 -2.55
CA ALA A 285 -6.18 -9.93 -1.10
C ALA A 285 -6.99 -8.79 -0.47
N MET A 286 -6.81 -7.57 -0.98
CA MET A 286 -7.63 -6.42 -0.58
C MET A 286 -9.09 -6.60 -1.00
N ASN A 287 -9.34 -7.02 -2.24
CA ASN A 287 -10.69 -7.22 -2.77
C ASN A 287 -11.49 -8.23 -1.95
N TYR A 288 -10.84 -9.36 -1.60
CA TYR A 288 -11.44 -10.42 -0.78
C TYR A 288 -11.95 -9.88 0.57
N GLN A 289 -11.22 -8.94 1.19
CA GLN A 289 -11.62 -8.32 2.46
C GLN A 289 -12.71 -7.26 2.29
N MET A 290 -12.97 -6.80 1.06
CA MET A 290 -13.99 -5.82 0.71
C MET A 290 -15.25 -6.47 0.10
N ASP A 291 -15.28 -7.78 -0.16
CA ASP A 291 -16.40 -8.46 -0.83
C ASP A 291 -17.73 -8.34 -0.07
N GLU A 292 -17.71 -8.16 1.25
CA GLU A 292 -18.92 -7.96 2.05
C GLU A 292 -19.44 -6.51 2.06
N VAL A 293 -18.69 -5.55 1.50
CA VAL A 293 -18.97 -4.12 1.65
C VAL A 293 -18.94 -3.40 0.30
N LYS A 294 -20.12 -2.95 -0.15
CA LYS A 294 -20.20 -1.89 -1.16
C LYS A 294 -19.75 -0.59 -0.50
N ALA A 295 -18.45 -0.38 -0.47
CA ALA A 295 -17.87 0.78 0.18
C ALA A 295 -18.15 2.05 -0.63
N ILE A 296 -18.28 3.16 0.07
CA ILE A 296 -18.47 4.49 -0.52
C ILE A 296 -17.14 5.20 -0.31
N PHE A 297 -16.21 5.02 -1.25
CA PHE A 297 -14.93 5.73 -1.22
C PHE A 297 -15.07 7.05 -1.96
N THR A 298 -14.89 8.17 -1.27
CA THR A 298 -15.20 9.48 -1.84
C THR A 298 -14.03 10.22 -2.50
N ASN A 299 -12.75 10.13 -2.06
CA ASN A 299 -11.84 11.23 -2.44
C ASN A 299 -10.48 10.92 -3.13
N ALA A 300 -9.84 9.75 -3.00
CA ALA A 300 -8.72 9.38 -3.89
C ALA A 300 -8.25 7.92 -3.70
N ILE A 301 -7.81 7.28 -4.78
CA ILE A 301 -6.97 6.10 -4.80
C ILE A 301 -5.73 6.45 -5.63
N ASP A 302 -4.58 6.44 -4.98
CA ASP A 302 -3.30 6.48 -5.68
C ASP A 302 -2.59 5.14 -5.51
N MET A 303 -2.46 4.44 -6.64
CA MET A 303 -1.87 3.12 -6.74
C MET A 303 -0.70 3.18 -7.71
N GLN A 304 0.50 3.14 -7.17
CA GLN A 304 1.72 3.08 -7.96
C GLN A 304 2.48 1.79 -7.68
N VAL A 305 2.52 0.93 -8.68
CA VAL A 305 3.20 -0.37 -8.65
C VAL A 305 4.47 -0.28 -9.51
N ARG A 306 5.60 0.10 -8.91
CA ARG A 306 6.91 -0.16 -9.52
C ARG A 306 7.19 -1.66 -9.36
N SER A 307 6.94 -2.47 -10.38
CA SER A 307 7.29 -3.88 -10.33
C SER A 307 8.30 -4.27 -11.38
N GLN A 308 9.55 -4.37 -10.96
CA GLN A 308 10.51 -5.23 -11.68
C GLN A 308 10.25 -6.73 -11.40
N PHE A 309 9.37 -7.07 -10.44
CA PHE A 309 9.19 -8.46 -9.96
C PHE A 309 7.74 -8.96 -9.76
N ASN A 310 6.71 -8.09 -9.73
CA ASN A 310 5.29 -8.47 -9.57
C ASN A 310 4.35 -7.47 -10.30
N PRO A 311 4.35 -7.41 -11.64
CA PRO A 311 3.42 -6.52 -12.35
C PRO A 311 1.98 -6.82 -11.89
N ILE A 312 1.07 -5.86 -12.07
CA ILE A 312 -0.35 -6.22 -12.20
C ILE A 312 -0.37 -7.13 -13.44
N GLY A 313 -0.11 -8.43 -13.29
CA GLY A 313 0.22 -9.32 -14.41
C GLY A 313 -0.95 -9.51 -15.37
N ASN A 314 -0.87 -10.48 -16.28
CA ASN A 314 -1.99 -10.80 -17.18
C ASN A 314 -3.29 -11.20 -16.45
N GLU A 315 -3.24 -11.51 -15.15
CA GLU A 315 -4.41 -11.81 -14.30
C GLU A 315 -4.85 -10.63 -13.41
N GLY A 316 -4.18 -9.47 -13.45
CA GLY A 316 -4.39 -8.40 -12.48
C GLY A 316 -5.45 -7.36 -12.85
N GLY A 317 -5.91 -7.33 -14.10
CA GLY A 317 -6.95 -6.39 -14.57
C GLY A 317 -8.30 -6.65 -13.90
N SER A 318 -8.78 -7.89 -13.90
CA SER A 318 -10.05 -8.28 -13.24
C SER A 318 -10.08 -7.92 -11.74
N PRO A 319 -9.09 -8.29 -10.92
CA PRO A 319 -9.09 -7.89 -9.51
C PRO A 319 -9.11 -6.38 -9.29
N LEU A 320 -8.46 -5.59 -10.16
CA LEU A 320 -8.50 -4.13 -10.05
C LEU A 320 -9.87 -3.59 -10.47
N THR A 321 -10.47 -4.14 -11.52
CA THR A 321 -11.86 -3.81 -11.92
C THR A 321 -12.81 -4.05 -10.76
N ASP A 322 -12.76 -5.21 -10.12
CA ASP A 322 -13.63 -5.57 -9.00
C ASP A 322 -13.49 -4.61 -7.80
N VAL A 323 -12.26 -4.18 -7.50
CA VAL A 323 -12.00 -3.20 -6.43
C VAL A 323 -12.57 -1.83 -6.83
N LEU A 324 -12.34 -1.39 -8.06
CA LEU A 324 -12.82 -0.09 -8.55
C LEU A 324 -14.35 -0.02 -8.66
N GLU A 325 -15.02 -1.13 -8.95
CA GLU A 325 -16.49 -1.22 -8.95
C GLU A 325 -17.09 -0.92 -7.57
N LYS A 326 -16.35 -1.22 -6.51
CA LYS A 326 -16.72 -0.89 -5.13
C LYS A 326 -16.39 0.56 -4.76
N MET A 327 -15.89 1.39 -5.68
CA MET A 327 -15.50 2.78 -5.41
C MET A 327 -16.18 3.78 -6.38
N PRO A 328 -17.54 3.82 -6.45
CA PRO A 328 -18.25 4.59 -7.48
C PRO A 328 -18.17 6.12 -7.32
N HIS A 329 -17.76 6.61 -6.15
CA HIS A 329 -17.67 8.04 -5.84
C HIS A 329 -16.25 8.61 -5.96
N LEU A 330 -15.32 7.84 -6.51
CA LEU A 330 -13.92 8.21 -6.60
C LEU A 330 -13.72 9.53 -7.38
N THR A 331 -13.03 10.51 -6.79
CA THR A 331 -12.68 11.78 -7.45
C THR A 331 -11.27 11.81 -8.01
N GLU A 332 -10.35 10.97 -7.52
CA GLU A 332 -9.00 10.87 -8.06
C GLU A 332 -8.58 9.40 -8.21
N LEU A 333 -8.14 9.03 -9.41
CA LEU A 333 -7.60 7.71 -9.73
C LEU A 333 -6.22 7.88 -10.35
N ARG A 334 -5.20 7.42 -9.64
CA ARG A 334 -3.82 7.48 -10.12
C ARG A 334 -3.30 6.06 -10.28
N LEU A 335 -2.96 5.73 -11.51
CA LEU A 335 -2.43 4.43 -11.93
C LEU A 335 -1.03 4.59 -12.54
N TYR A 336 -0.20 5.48 -12.00
CA TYR A 336 1.13 5.76 -12.54
C TYR A 336 1.99 4.49 -12.53
N GLY A 337 2.65 4.18 -13.65
CA GLY A 337 3.75 3.21 -13.65
C GLY A 337 3.34 1.74 -13.47
N ASN A 338 2.08 1.38 -13.73
CA ASN A 338 1.52 0.05 -13.44
C ASN A 338 1.63 -0.97 -14.58
N GLU A 339 2.31 -0.63 -15.67
CA GLU A 339 2.47 -1.51 -16.85
C GLU A 339 1.14 -2.10 -17.33
N LEU A 340 0.09 -1.26 -17.38
CA LEU A 340 -1.25 -1.71 -17.78
C LEU A 340 -1.21 -2.36 -19.17
N GLY A 341 -0.58 -1.69 -20.14
CA GLY A 341 -0.70 -2.03 -21.55
C GLY A 341 -2.14 -1.89 -22.06
N ASN A 342 -2.33 -2.09 -23.37
CA ASN A 342 -3.63 -1.86 -24.00
C ASN A 342 -4.73 -2.79 -23.46
N GLN A 343 -4.40 -4.06 -23.23
CA GLN A 343 -5.38 -5.08 -22.85
C GLN A 343 -5.99 -4.79 -21.47
N LYS A 344 -5.18 -4.43 -20.46
CA LYS A 344 -5.72 -4.13 -19.13
C LYS A 344 -6.44 -2.80 -19.09
N LEU A 345 -5.99 -1.81 -19.86
CA LEU A 345 -6.74 -0.57 -19.99
C LEU A 345 -8.13 -0.83 -20.59
N LEU A 346 -8.23 -1.76 -21.56
CA LEU A 346 -9.51 -2.18 -22.15
C LEU A 346 -10.41 -2.89 -21.11
N GLU A 347 -9.83 -3.74 -20.26
CA GLU A 347 -10.56 -4.39 -19.15
C GLU A 347 -11.05 -3.38 -18.11
N LEU A 348 -10.28 -2.34 -17.83
CA LEU A 348 -10.64 -1.25 -16.90
C LEU A 348 -11.60 -0.24 -17.52
N GLN A 349 -11.78 -0.25 -18.84
CA GLN A 349 -12.58 0.74 -19.56
C GLN A 349 -13.99 0.88 -18.98
N PRO A 350 -14.78 -0.20 -18.79
CA PRO A 350 -16.17 -0.08 -18.35
C PRO A 350 -16.30 0.55 -16.97
N VAL A 351 -15.45 0.14 -16.03
CA VAL A 351 -15.50 0.63 -14.65
C VAL A 351 -15.05 2.08 -14.55
N ILE A 352 -13.93 2.46 -15.19
CA ILE A 352 -13.44 3.85 -15.13
C ILE A 352 -14.40 4.78 -15.88
N SER A 353 -14.95 4.37 -17.02
CA SER A 353 -15.96 5.15 -17.76
C SER A 353 -17.22 5.46 -16.93
N SER A 354 -17.53 4.65 -15.90
CA SER A 354 -18.70 4.86 -15.04
C SER A 354 -18.45 5.88 -13.91
N MET A 355 -17.19 6.23 -13.63
CA MET A 355 -16.78 7.12 -12.54
C MET A 355 -17.01 8.60 -12.86
N THR A 356 -18.26 9.01 -13.06
CA THR A 356 -18.62 10.38 -13.51
C THR A 356 -18.20 11.51 -12.56
N ASN A 357 -17.86 11.19 -11.30
CA ASN A 357 -17.32 12.13 -10.31
C ASN A 357 -15.79 12.30 -10.40
N LEU A 358 -15.11 11.55 -11.27
CA LEU A 358 -13.65 11.57 -11.38
C LEU A 358 -13.17 12.94 -11.89
N ARG A 359 -12.33 13.60 -11.08
CA ARG A 359 -11.71 14.90 -11.35
C ARG A 359 -10.26 14.77 -11.80
N ILE A 360 -9.55 13.75 -11.34
CA ILE A 360 -8.14 13.51 -11.71
C ILE A 360 -7.98 12.06 -12.16
N LEU A 361 -7.43 11.89 -13.37
CA LEU A 361 -7.05 10.59 -13.91
C LEU A 361 -5.59 10.60 -14.36
N VAL A 362 -4.77 9.76 -13.75
CA VAL A 362 -3.35 9.60 -14.09
C VAL A 362 -3.08 8.20 -14.63
N LEU A 363 -2.76 8.13 -15.92
CA LEU A 363 -2.36 6.92 -16.65
C LEU A 363 -0.89 6.97 -17.11
N THR A 364 -0.11 7.88 -16.55
CA THR A 364 1.30 8.09 -16.90
C THR A 364 2.15 6.81 -16.74
N LYS A 365 3.04 6.54 -17.71
CA LYS A 365 4.01 5.44 -17.70
C LYS A 365 3.38 4.04 -17.60
N ASN A 366 2.39 3.74 -18.44
CA ASN A 366 1.67 2.45 -18.44
C ASN A 366 1.91 1.57 -19.67
N ASN A 367 2.93 1.90 -20.48
CA ASN A 367 3.24 1.18 -21.72
C ASN A 367 2.03 1.14 -22.68
N LEU A 368 1.31 2.26 -22.79
CA LEU A 368 0.15 2.41 -23.66
C LEU A 368 0.60 2.86 -25.05
N ASP A 369 0.21 2.11 -26.09
CA ASP A 369 0.57 2.37 -27.48
C ASP A 369 -0.57 3.12 -28.23
N PRO A 370 -0.46 3.39 -29.54
CA PRO A 370 -1.50 4.11 -30.28
C PRO A 370 -2.92 3.52 -30.16
N LYS A 371 -3.06 2.19 -30.05
CA LYS A 371 -4.37 1.53 -29.90
C LYS A 371 -5.04 1.88 -28.57
N SER A 372 -4.25 2.14 -27.54
CA SER A 372 -4.80 2.62 -26.26
C SER A 372 -5.41 4.02 -26.36
N GLY A 373 -5.09 4.81 -27.38
CA GLY A 373 -5.70 6.12 -27.63
C GLY A 373 -7.22 6.04 -27.73
N GLU A 374 -7.74 5.02 -28.42
CA GLU A 374 -9.18 4.78 -28.55
C GLU A 374 -9.82 4.41 -27.20
N THR A 375 -9.20 3.50 -26.45
CA THR A 375 -9.67 3.09 -25.12
C THR A 375 -9.67 4.26 -24.15
N MET A 376 -8.59 5.05 -24.11
CA MET A 376 -8.53 6.27 -23.28
C MET A 376 -9.61 7.27 -23.70
N GLY A 377 -9.81 7.48 -25.00
CA GLY A 377 -10.88 8.33 -25.52
C GLY A 377 -12.26 7.89 -25.03
N LYS A 378 -12.55 6.57 -25.08
CA LYS A 378 -13.78 5.96 -24.55
C LYS A 378 -13.90 6.07 -23.02
N ILE A 379 -12.79 6.03 -22.28
CA ILE A 379 -12.78 6.25 -20.83
C ILE A 379 -13.22 7.69 -20.55
N ILE A 380 -12.47 8.67 -21.06
CA ILE A 380 -12.63 10.06 -20.66
C ILE A 380 -13.86 10.73 -21.28
N CYS A 381 -14.44 10.18 -22.36
CA CYS A 381 -15.62 10.78 -22.99
C CYS A 381 -16.84 10.89 -22.06
N ASN A 382 -16.89 10.05 -21.02
CA ASN A 382 -17.95 10.03 -20.00
C ASN A 382 -17.57 10.81 -18.72
N LEU A 383 -16.31 11.22 -18.57
CA LEU A 383 -15.77 11.87 -17.38
C LEU A 383 -15.92 13.40 -17.44
N ARG A 384 -17.17 13.89 -17.45
CA ARG A 384 -17.46 15.32 -17.63
C ARG A 384 -16.93 16.22 -16.51
N SER A 385 -16.66 15.65 -15.33
CA SER A 385 -16.10 16.33 -14.16
C SER A 385 -14.57 16.37 -14.14
N LEU A 386 -13.91 15.82 -15.18
CA LEU A 386 -12.46 15.68 -15.23
C LEU A 386 -11.78 17.05 -15.36
N ILE A 387 -10.85 17.33 -14.44
CA ILE A 387 -10.08 18.57 -14.35
C ILE A 387 -8.63 18.33 -14.76
N GLN A 388 -8.07 17.16 -14.44
CA GLN A 388 -6.70 16.82 -14.79
C GLN A 388 -6.62 15.46 -15.46
N PHE A 389 -5.97 15.41 -16.61
CA PHE A 389 -5.68 14.18 -17.34
C PHE A 389 -4.21 14.07 -17.67
N HIS A 390 -3.58 13.00 -17.18
CA HIS A 390 -2.15 12.77 -17.33
C HIS A 390 -1.93 11.42 -18.02
N ALA A 391 -1.35 11.42 -19.21
CA ALA A 391 -1.01 10.20 -19.95
C ALA A 391 0.44 10.20 -20.47
N SER A 392 1.31 11.03 -19.88
CA SER A 392 2.73 11.14 -20.20
C SER A 392 3.49 9.80 -20.13
N TYR A 393 4.64 9.71 -20.81
CA TYR A 393 5.51 8.53 -20.90
C TYR A 393 4.79 7.28 -21.41
N ASN A 394 3.83 7.47 -22.31
CA ASN A 394 3.16 6.41 -23.05
C ASN A 394 3.33 6.67 -24.55
N PRO A 395 3.89 5.75 -25.34
CA PRO A 395 4.17 5.94 -26.76
C PRO A 395 2.89 5.88 -27.64
N ILE A 396 1.90 6.71 -27.34
CA ILE A 396 0.60 6.75 -28.02
C ILE A 396 0.70 7.33 -29.44
N GLY A 397 1.70 8.17 -29.70
CA GLY A 397 1.89 8.82 -30.99
C GLY A 397 0.72 9.73 -31.41
N THR A 398 0.89 10.36 -32.58
CA THR A 398 -0.15 11.22 -33.16
C THR A 398 -1.43 10.42 -33.46
N GLU A 399 -1.33 9.17 -33.95
CA GLU A 399 -2.47 8.28 -34.20
C GLU A 399 -3.30 8.03 -32.92
N GLY A 400 -2.64 7.73 -31.80
CA GLY A 400 -3.34 7.58 -30.53
C GLY A 400 -4.00 8.87 -30.06
N LEU A 401 -3.37 10.03 -30.30
CA LEU A 401 -3.96 11.34 -30.00
C LEU A 401 -5.19 11.63 -30.88
N GLU A 402 -5.20 11.23 -32.15
CA GLU A 402 -6.37 11.35 -33.03
C GLU A 402 -7.58 10.60 -32.47
N HIS A 403 -7.37 9.39 -31.95
CA HIS A 403 -8.41 8.58 -31.31
C HIS A 403 -8.82 9.12 -29.94
N LEU A 404 -7.90 9.73 -29.19
CA LEU A 404 -8.14 10.32 -27.88
C LEU A 404 -8.94 11.64 -27.98
N LEU A 405 -8.76 12.38 -29.08
CA LEU A 405 -9.31 13.72 -29.29
C LEU A 405 -10.80 13.84 -28.97
N PRO A 406 -11.72 13.00 -29.49
CA PRO A 406 -13.15 13.13 -29.19
C PRO A 406 -13.46 13.03 -27.68
N GLY A 407 -12.72 12.20 -26.95
CA GLY A 407 -12.86 12.08 -25.50
C GLY A 407 -12.40 13.34 -24.76
N LEU A 408 -11.24 13.90 -25.13
CA LEU A 408 -10.72 15.15 -24.55
C LEU A 408 -11.71 16.30 -24.75
N LEU A 409 -12.29 16.40 -25.95
CA LEU A 409 -13.23 17.47 -26.28
C LEU A 409 -14.53 17.42 -25.46
N ASN A 410 -14.88 16.26 -24.87
CA ASN A 410 -16.02 16.13 -23.96
C ASN A 410 -15.69 16.58 -22.52
N CYS A 411 -14.41 16.66 -22.15
CA CYS A 411 -13.96 17.05 -20.80
C CYS A 411 -13.92 18.58 -20.66
N LYS A 412 -15.07 19.25 -20.68
CA LYS A 412 -15.14 20.73 -20.69
C LYS A 412 -14.61 21.42 -19.41
N GLN A 413 -14.43 20.66 -18.33
CA GLN A 413 -13.85 21.15 -17.07
C GLN A 413 -12.33 20.95 -17.00
N LEU A 414 -11.70 20.41 -18.05
CA LEU A 414 -10.27 20.11 -18.06
C LEU A 414 -9.44 21.39 -17.95
N GLN A 415 -8.62 21.45 -16.91
CA GLN A 415 -7.70 22.55 -16.62
C GLN A 415 -6.24 22.17 -16.86
N ARG A 416 -5.89 20.88 -16.76
CA ARG A 416 -4.53 20.39 -16.98
C ARG A 416 -4.51 19.16 -17.89
N LEU A 417 -3.72 19.24 -18.95
CA LEU A 417 -3.45 18.12 -19.86
C LEU A 417 -1.94 17.87 -19.94
N GLU A 418 -1.52 16.65 -19.61
CA GLU A 418 -0.12 16.22 -19.74
C GLU A 418 0.03 15.05 -20.71
N LEU A 419 0.79 15.29 -21.77
CA LEU A 419 1.16 14.29 -22.79
C LEU A 419 2.66 14.38 -23.11
N CYS A 420 3.48 14.40 -22.07
CA CYS A 420 4.94 14.46 -22.19
C CYS A 420 5.52 13.11 -22.62
N ASP A 421 6.55 13.11 -23.47
CA ASP A 421 7.23 11.89 -23.94
C ASP A 421 6.26 10.85 -24.50
N CYS A 422 5.34 11.31 -25.37
CA CYS A 422 4.26 10.51 -25.96
C CYS A 422 4.50 10.14 -27.43
N ARG A 423 5.68 10.47 -27.99
CA ARG A 423 6.04 10.32 -29.41
C ARG A 423 5.10 11.10 -30.36
N LEU A 424 4.62 12.25 -29.92
CA LEU A 424 3.79 13.14 -30.76
C LEU A 424 4.66 13.82 -31.81
N SER A 425 4.19 13.85 -33.06
CA SER A 425 4.88 14.51 -34.18
C SER A 425 4.27 15.86 -34.53
N SER A 426 4.86 16.60 -35.48
CA SER A 426 4.34 17.90 -35.96
C SER A 426 2.86 17.88 -36.34
N LYS A 427 2.37 16.79 -36.92
CA LYS A 427 0.94 16.58 -37.23
C LYS A 427 0.01 16.71 -36.02
N SER A 428 0.52 16.50 -34.80
CA SER A 428 -0.25 16.70 -33.56
C SER A 428 -0.59 18.18 -33.33
N GLY A 429 0.12 19.13 -33.96
CA GLY A 429 -0.16 20.56 -33.85
C GLY A 429 -1.61 20.92 -34.21
N GLN A 430 -2.13 20.37 -35.32
CA GLN A 430 -3.54 20.57 -35.71
C GLN A 430 -4.53 19.99 -34.71
N LEU A 431 -4.18 18.88 -34.06
CA LEU A 431 -5.02 18.25 -33.03
C LEU A 431 -5.05 19.09 -31.76
N PHE A 432 -3.89 19.58 -31.31
CA PHE A 432 -3.83 20.50 -30.19
C PHE A 432 -4.52 21.83 -30.47
N SER A 433 -4.44 22.34 -31.70
CA SER A 433 -5.18 23.53 -32.13
C SER A 433 -6.69 23.37 -31.90
N LYS A 434 -7.25 22.18 -32.23
CA LYS A 434 -8.65 21.83 -31.92
C LYS A 434 -8.90 21.72 -30.42
N ILE A 435 -8.00 21.10 -29.65
CA ILE A 435 -8.12 20.94 -28.18
C ILE A 435 -8.18 22.32 -27.52
N ILE A 436 -7.21 23.18 -27.80
CA ILE A 436 -7.07 24.52 -27.21
C ILE A 436 -8.30 25.38 -27.54
N SER A 437 -8.75 25.35 -28.80
CA SER A 437 -9.90 26.14 -29.23
C SER A 437 -11.22 25.73 -28.58
N GLN A 438 -11.35 24.47 -28.11
CA GLN A 438 -12.60 23.93 -27.57
C GLN A 438 -12.61 23.70 -26.06
N LEU A 439 -11.45 23.75 -25.41
CA LEU A 439 -11.28 23.59 -23.97
C LEU A 439 -10.90 24.95 -23.35
N SER A 440 -11.88 25.84 -23.26
CA SER A 440 -11.69 27.21 -22.75
C SER A 440 -11.19 27.28 -21.30
N ASN A 441 -11.38 26.22 -20.51
CA ASN A 441 -10.91 26.13 -19.12
C ASN A 441 -9.48 25.62 -18.98
N LEU A 442 -8.81 25.25 -20.08
CA LEU A 442 -7.46 24.72 -20.04
C LEU A 442 -6.47 25.78 -19.54
N GLU A 443 -5.79 25.48 -18.44
CA GLU A 443 -4.81 26.37 -17.80
C GLU A 443 -3.36 25.91 -18.04
N GLN A 444 -3.13 24.60 -18.16
CA GLN A 444 -1.81 24.00 -18.26
C GLN A 444 -1.77 22.95 -19.38
N LEU A 445 -0.84 23.12 -20.32
CA LEU A 445 -0.57 22.16 -21.38
C LEU A 445 0.92 21.75 -21.35
N GLU A 446 1.16 20.51 -20.96
CA GLU A 446 2.50 19.95 -20.78
C GLU A 446 2.82 18.96 -21.90
N LEU A 447 3.76 19.33 -22.78
CA LEU A 447 4.14 18.57 -23.99
C LEU A 447 5.64 18.32 -24.07
N TYR A 448 6.31 18.29 -22.91
CA TYR A 448 7.74 18.01 -22.78
C TYR A 448 8.15 16.75 -23.57
N ARG A 449 9.28 16.80 -24.27
CA ARG A 449 9.92 15.65 -24.91
C ARG A 449 9.08 14.97 -26.00
N ASN A 450 8.49 15.77 -26.88
CA ASN A 450 7.83 15.27 -28.11
C ASN A 450 8.61 15.73 -29.36
N GLN A 451 8.03 15.59 -30.54
CA GLN A 451 8.64 15.93 -31.84
C GLN A 451 7.69 16.85 -32.63
N LEU A 452 7.15 17.88 -31.98
CA LEU A 452 6.23 18.82 -32.62
C LEU A 452 6.94 19.64 -33.70
N GLY A 453 8.20 20.03 -33.47
CA GLY A 453 8.96 20.90 -34.37
C GLY A 453 8.28 22.24 -34.64
N ASP A 454 8.84 23.00 -35.58
CA ASP A 454 8.30 24.31 -35.95
C ASP A 454 6.91 24.23 -36.59
N ASP A 455 6.69 23.27 -37.51
CA ASP A 455 5.40 23.09 -38.19
C ASP A 455 4.24 22.86 -37.19
N GLY A 456 4.48 22.03 -36.15
CA GLY A 456 3.47 21.76 -35.14
C GLY A 456 3.16 22.99 -34.27
N ILE A 457 4.16 23.84 -34.02
CA ILE A 457 3.97 25.11 -33.31
C ILE A 457 3.16 26.10 -34.16
N GLU A 458 3.49 26.22 -35.44
CA GLU A 458 2.78 27.09 -36.39
C GLU A 458 1.29 26.70 -36.50
N ASP A 459 0.97 25.39 -36.55
CA ASP A 459 -0.41 24.88 -36.55
C ASP A 459 -1.21 25.25 -35.28
N MET A 460 -0.53 25.44 -34.15
CA MET A 460 -1.15 25.74 -32.85
C MET A 460 -1.31 27.24 -32.60
N ILE A 461 -0.55 28.09 -33.29
CA ILE A 461 -0.32 29.48 -32.88
C ILE A 461 -1.60 30.29 -32.76
N GLU A 462 -2.48 30.22 -33.76
CA GLU A 462 -3.72 30.99 -33.78
C GLU A 462 -4.69 30.58 -32.66
N SER A 463 -4.74 29.28 -32.34
CA SER A 463 -5.55 28.80 -31.21
C SER A 463 -5.00 29.25 -29.86
N LEU A 464 -3.67 29.30 -29.72
CA LEU A 464 -3.00 29.73 -28.49
C LEU A 464 -3.23 31.23 -28.21
N LYS A 465 -3.27 32.07 -29.26
CA LYS A 465 -3.53 33.51 -29.15
C LYS A 465 -4.90 33.81 -28.50
N VAL A 466 -5.89 32.95 -28.74
CA VAL A 466 -7.27 33.12 -28.26
C VAL A 466 -7.61 32.25 -27.05
N ALA A 467 -6.64 31.55 -26.46
CA ALA A 467 -6.85 30.69 -25.30
C ALA A 467 -7.00 31.53 -24.01
N PRO A 468 -8.21 31.66 -23.44
CA PRO A 468 -8.49 32.70 -22.45
C PRO A 468 -7.90 32.41 -21.07
N ASN A 469 -7.69 31.13 -20.73
CA ASN A 469 -7.27 30.71 -19.39
C ASN A 469 -5.90 30.01 -19.38
N LEU A 470 -5.24 29.88 -20.53
CA LEU A 470 -4.00 29.13 -20.65
C LEU A 470 -2.83 29.92 -20.04
N LYS A 471 -2.31 29.42 -18.92
CA LYS A 471 -1.28 30.07 -18.10
C LYS A 471 0.10 29.45 -18.32
N GLN A 472 0.17 28.13 -18.53
CA GLN A 472 1.45 27.42 -18.61
C GLN A 472 1.53 26.55 -19.87
N LEU A 473 2.63 26.73 -20.60
CA LEU A 473 2.98 25.95 -21.79
C LEU A 473 4.37 25.35 -21.60
N ASN A 474 4.49 24.03 -21.78
CA ASN A 474 5.78 23.36 -21.77
C ASN A 474 6.05 22.68 -23.10
N PHE A 475 6.98 23.26 -23.86
CA PHE A 475 7.48 22.74 -25.13
C PHE A 475 8.96 22.33 -25.03
N THR A 476 9.49 22.13 -23.82
CA THR A 476 10.87 21.65 -23.63
C THR A 476 11.14 20.40 -24.45
N GLN A 477 12.27 20.36 -25.15
CA GLN A 477 12.71 19.21 -25.95
C GLN A 477 11.69 18.78 -27.02
N ASN A 478 11.27 19.69 -27.91
CA ASN A 478 10.33 19.43 -29.01
C ASN A 478 10.93 19.56 -30.42
N GLY A 479 12.23 19.83 -30.54
CA GLY A 479 12.89 20.05 -31.83
C GLY A 479 12.50 21.38 -32.48
N ILE A 480 12.19 22.39 -31.67
CA ILE A 480 11.82 23.74 -32.14
C ILE A 480 13.10 24.51 -32.51
N THR A 481 13.13 25.13 -33.67
CA THR A 481 14.23 26.00 -34.11
C THR A 481 13.88 27.48 -33.92
N ASP A 482 14.72 28.40 -34.40
CA ASP A 482 14.39 29.83 -34.38
C ASP A 482 13.12 30.18 -35.15
N ARG A 483 12.69 29.38 -36.13
CA ARG A 483 11.45 29.63 -36.87
C ARG A 483 10.23 29.51 -35.94
N GLY A 484 10.06 28.37 -35.27
CA GLY A 484 8.98 28.18 -34.30
C GLY A 484 9.20 29.01 -33.03
N GLY A 485 10.45 29.23 -32.62
CA GLY A 485 10.81 30.09 -31.50
C GLY A 485 10.33 31.53 -31.67
N CYS A 486 10.51 32.12 -32.86
CA CYS A 486 9.99 33.45 -33.19
C CYS A 486 8.46 33.50 -33.19
N CYS A 487 7.77 32.48 -33.71
CA CYS A 487 6.31 32.41 -33.61
C CYS A 487 5.83 32.40 -32.15
N LEU A 488 6.52 31.65 -31.29
CA LEU A 488 6.21 31.59 -29.85
C LEU A 488 6.51 32.91 -29.13
N ALA A 489 7.52 33.67 -29.57
CA ALA A 489 7.77 35.01 -29.07
C ALA A 489 6.63 35.97 -29.40
N GLU A 490 6.10 35.93 -30.63
CA GLU A 490 4.90 36.70 -31.01
C GLU A 490 3.68 36.30 -30.18
N LEU A 491 3.47 35.00 -29.95
CA LEU A 491 2.41 34.52 -29.07
C LEU A 491 2.55 35.10 -27.66
N ALA A 492 3.76 35.18 -27.12
CA ALA A 492 3.99 35.71 -25.79
C ALA A 492 3.66 37.20 -25.66
N GLU A 493 3.61 37.95 -26.76
CA GLU A 493 3.16 39.35 -26.77
C GLU A 493 1.63 39.43 -26.61
N VAL A 494 0.88 38.55 -27.28
CA VAL A 494 -0.59 38.67 -27.43
C VAL A 494 -1.41 37.71 -26.57
N ALA A 495 -0.81 36.63 -26.06
CA ALA A 495 -1.53 35.60 -25.31
C ALA A 495 -2.03 36.17 -23.97
N PRO A 496 -3.35 36.26 -23.74
CA PRO A 496 -3.92 37.11 -22.71
C PRO A 496 -3.55 36.67 -21.29
N SER A 497 -3.49 35.36 -21.05
CA SER A 497 -3.35 34.79 -19.70
C SER A 497 -2.05 34.00 -19.49
N LEU A 498 -1.18 33.97 -20.49
CA LEU A 498 0.08 33.21 -20.44
C LEU A 498 1.02 33.80 -19.38
N GLN A 499 1.50 32.96 -18.47
CA GLN A 499 2.40 33.32 -17.36
C GLN A 499 3.76 32.62 -17.48
N GLU A 500 3.79 31.42 -18.05
CA GLU A 500 5.01 30.63 -18.17
C GLU A 500 5.05 29.87 -19.51
N MET A 501 6.18 29.99 -20.19
CA MET A 501 6.49 29.19 -21.38
C MET A 501 7.90 28.61 -21.23
N ARG A 502 8.01 27.28 -21.30
CA ARG A 502 9.29 26.56 -21.19
C ARG A 502 9.74 26.05 -22.55
N LEU A 503 10.96 26.41 -22.95
CA LEU A 503 11.55 26.06 -24.25
C LEU A 503 12.93 25.39 -24.14
N PHE A 504 13.36 25.00 -22.93
CA PHE A 504 14.63 24.33 -22.72
C PHE A 504 14.88 23.15 -23.68
N TYR A 505 16.16 22.89 -23.98
CA TYR A 505 16.59 21.74 -24.80
C TYR A 505 15.95 21.68 -26.20
N ASN A 506 15.60 22.83 -26.77
CA ASN A 506 15.26 23.00 -28.18
C ASN A 506 16.45 23.56 -28.98
N GLU A 507 16.31 23.65 -30.30
CA GLU A 507 17.34 24.13 -31.24
C GLU A 507 17.23 25.64 -31.49
N VAL A 508 16.93 26.41 -30.44
CA VAL A 508 16.76 27.87 -30.48
C VAL A 508 18.07 28.59 -30.21
N SER A 509 18.30 29.70 -30.90
CA SER A 509 19.51 30.53 -30.77
C SER A 509 19.21 31.89 -30.12
N ASP A 510 20.20 32.79 -30.15
CA ASP A 510 20.04 34.16 -29.68
C ASP A 510 19.02 34.96 -30.50
N VAL A 511 18.66 34.51 -31.70
CA VAL A 511 17.57 35.10 -32.49
C VAL A 511 16.25 34.97 -31.72
N THR A 512 15.89 33.76 -31.31
CA THR A 512 14.70 33.52 -30.49
C THR A 512 14.75 34.29 -29.16
N ARG A 513 15.90 34.29 -28.47
CA ARG A 513 16.04 35.06 -27.21
C ARG A 513 15.75 36.54 -27.40
N LYS A 514 16.26 37.15 -28.47
CA LYS A 514 16.00 38.56 -28.79
C LYS A 514 14.52 38.80 -29.10
N ALA A 515 13.88 37.92 -29.86
CA ALA A 515 12.45 38.02 -30.15
C ALA A 515 11.60 38.00 -28.87
N PHE A 516 11.89 37.09 -27.92
CA PHE A 516 11.21 37.06 -26.62
C PHE A 516 11.48 38.31 -25.78
N TYR A 517 12.70 38.84 -25.82
CA TYR A 517 13.04 40.08 -25.12
C TYR A 517 12.24 41.28 -25.65
N GLU A 518 12.14 41.41 -26.99
CA GLU A 518 11.34 42.44 -27.63
C GLU A 518 9.84 42.30 -27.33
N ALA A 519 9.31 41.07 -27.38
CA ALA A 519 7.92 40.79 -27.02
C ALA A 519 7.61 41.17 -25.56
N ALA A 520 8.52 40.85 -24.63
CA ALA A 520 8.39 41.19 -23.22
C ALA A 520 8.39 42.72 -22.98
N GLN A 521 9.22 43.47 -23.72
CA GLN A 521 9.24 44.94 -23.66
C GLN A 521 7.92 45.55 -24.13
N ARG A 522 7.35 45.05 -25.23
CA ARG A 522 6.06 45.54 -25.75
C ARG A 522 4.91 45.25 -24.78
N ARG A 523 4.94 44.08 -24.13
CA ARG A 523 3.90 43.66 -23.17
C ARG A 523 3.98 44.38 -21.83
N THR A 524 5.18 44.68 -21.32
CA THR A 524 5.37 45.44 -20.07
C THR A 524 4.93 46.91 -20.18
N GLN A 525 4.98 47.49 -21.38
CA GLN A 525 4.40 48.81 -21.66
C GLN A 525 2.86 48.84 -21.58
N GLN A 526 2.20 47.68 -21.49
CA GLN A 526 0.73 47.51 -21.43
C GLN A 526 0.20 47.11 -20.03
N GLU A 527 0.98 47.25 -18.95
CA GLU A 527 0.57 46.96 -17.54
C GLU A 527 0.10 45.51 -17.25
N LEU A 528 0.83 44.47 -17.69
CA LEU A 528 0.52 43.07 -17.36
C LEU A 528 1.72 42.30 -16.78
N HIS A 529 1.43 41.28 -15.94
CA HIS A 529 2.32 40.50 -15.08
C HIS A 529 3.64 40.01 -15.73
N GLU A 530 4.69 39.82 -14.90
CA GLU A 530 5.97 39.23 -15.29
C GLU A 530 5.79 37.79 -15.83
N ILE A 531 6.04 37.60 -17.11
CA ILE A 531 6.14 36.27 -17.72
C ILE A 531 7.52 35.71 -17.44
N ARG A 532 7.59 34.49 -16.90
CA ARG A 532 8.85 33.78 -16.72
C ARG A 532 9.14 32.99 -17.99
N TYR A 533 10.07 33.50 -18.79
CA TYR A 533 10.65 32.77 -19.90
C TYR A 533 11.85 31.98 -19.40
N ALA A 534 11.80 30.68 -19.63
CA ALA A 534 12.85 29.76 -19.26
C ALA A 534 13.34 29.10 -20.57
N ILE A 535 14.29 29.81 -21.22
CA ILE A 535 14.87 29.47 -22.54
C ILE A 535 16.17 28.70 -22.34
#